data_AF-A0A7R9UPX3-F1
#
_entry.id   AF-A0A7R9UPX3-F1
#
_cell.length_a   1.000
_cell.length_b   1.000
_cell.length_c   1.000
_cell.angle_alpha   90.00
_cell.angle_beta   90.00
_cell.angle_gamma   90.00
#
_symmetry.space_group_name_H-M   'P 1'
#
loop_
_entity.id
_entity.type
_entity.pdbx_description
1 polymer ?
#
loop_
_entity_poly.entity_id
_entity_poly.type
_entity_poly.pdbx_seq_one_letter_code
_entity_poly.pdbx_strand_id
1 'polypeptide(L)'
;CLSPSPTPLALHPPPAFEPRLASPQRGAASEATAVRSGSARDGALSPDELRAFAADGFVIARDVVARGVVDALRLEYNVNAFNALHPAAAARAGGAQRDENHGHGAGDGDGEDEGEGSEAAVGDDESNRSDEVEAVEVATADIHDNERTREAKRAVTASARLRGAIGSLLEPDNGPFVAPLPPGQDALNWPRQGAPPVARPFEQWHVDGMHRTATYPFALLVAIALSDQTRPDCGNLHASRGSHWPITNAIRQMRAAHAPPGLAAG
;
A
#
# COMPACT_ATOMS: atom_id res chain seq x y z
N CYS A 1 6.33 57.98 -3.26
CA CYS A 1 7.43 56.99 -3.21
C CYS A 1 6.83 55.61 -3.44
N LEU A 2 6.86 55.13 -4.68
CA LEU A 2 6.29 53.84 -5.08
C LEU A 2 7.34 52.76 -4.85
N SER A 3 7.05 51.81 -3.97
CA SER A 3 7.89 50.62 -3.78
C SER A 3 7.90 49.78 -5.07
N PRO A 4 9.06 49.24 -5.50
CA PRO A 4 9.11 48.35 -6.65
C PRO A 4 8.48 47.00 -6.32
N SER A 5 7.66 46.48 -7.24
CA SER A 5 7.13 45.13 -7.20
C SER A 5 8.26 44.09 -7.20
N PRO A 6 8.16 43.00 -6.43
CA PRO A 6 9.17 41.95 -6.42
C PRO A 6 9.23 41.25 -7.77
N THR A 7 10.43 41.15 -8.33
CA THR A 7 10.71 40.38 -9.54
C THR A 7 10.45 38.89 -9.27
N PRO A 8 9.69 38.19 -10.11
CA PRO A 8 9.49 36.75 -9.95
C PRO A 8 10.84 36.03 -10.09
N LEU A 9 11.15 35.18 -9.10
CA LEU A 9 12.30 34.28 -9.15
C LEU A 9 12.16 33.36 -10.37
N ALA A 10 13.07 33.52 -11.33
CA ALA A 10 13.21 32.59 -12.43
C ALA A 10 13.63 31.23 -11.87
N LEU A 11 12.69 30.28 -11.81
CA LEU A 11 13.01 28.88 -11.57
C LEU A 11 13.78 28.37 -12.78
N HIS A 12 15.09 28.16 -12.60
CA HIS A 12 15.88 27.44 -13.59
C HIS A 12 15.26 26.04 -13.80
N PRO A 13 15.17 25.55 -15.04
CA PRO A 13 14.78 24.16 -15.28
C PRO A 13 15.77 23.25 -14.53
N PRO A 14 15.28 22.20 -13.83
CA PRO A 14 16.18 21.25 -13.21
C PRO A 14 17.12 20.67 -14.28
N PRO A 15 18.37 20.32 -13.92
CA PRO A 15 19.24 19.62 -14.84
C PRO A 15 18.52 18.37 -15.37
N ALA A 16 18.65 18.11 -16.66
CA ALA A 16 18.06 16.94 -17.29
C ALA A 16 18.41 15.70 -16.45
N PHE A 17 17.38 15.07 -15.89
CA PHE A 17 17.53 13.79 -15.22
C PHE A 17 17.91 12.79 -16.31
N GLU A 18 19.20 12.49 -16.45
CA GLU A 18 19.62 11.33 -17.22
C GLU A 18 19.32 10.11 -16.35
N PRO A 19 18.28 9.30 -16.66
CA PRO A 19 18.18 8.00 -16.05
C PRO A 19 19.45 7.27 -16.46
N ARG A 20 20.36 7.06 -15.51
CA ARG A 20 21.38 6.02 -15.69
C ARG A 20 20.60 4.72 -15.82
N LEU A 21 20.33 4.33 -17.07
CA LEU A 21 19.94 2.98 -17.42
C LEU A 21 20.98 2.10 -16.76
N ALA A 22 20.61 1.48 -15.64
CA ALA A 22 21.45 0.52 -14.97
C ALA A 22 21.82 -0.50 -16.03
N SER A 23 23.10 -0.52 -16.42
CA SER A 23 23.62 -1.56 -17.29
C SER A 23 23.19 -2.91 -16.71
N PRO A 24 22.83 -3.90 -17.54
CA PRO A 24 22.42 -5.20 -17.03
C PRO A 24 23.61 -5.81 -16.29
N GLN A 25 23.65 -5.64 -14.96
CA GLN A 25 24.57 -6.37 -14.12
C GLN A 25 24.07 -7.82 -14.09
N ARG A 26 24.59 -8.60 -15.05
CA ARG A 26 24.70 -10.04 -14.86
C ARG A 26 25.70 -10.27 -13.74
N GLY A 27 25.21 -10.67 -12.58
CA GLY A 27 26.03 -11.20 -11.49
C GLY A 27 25.75 -10.51 -10.17
N ALA A 28 25.34 -11.33 -9.20
CA ALA A 28 25.06 -10.99 -7.81
C ALA A 28 23.86 -10.07 -7.60
N ALA A 29 22.72 -10.66 -7.25
CA ALA A 29 21.86 -10.05 -6.24
C ALA A 29 22.80 -9.64 -5.10
N SER A 30 23.05 -8.35 -4.97
CA SER A 30 23.67 -7.79 -3.78
C SER A 30 22.71 -8.15 -2.66
N GLU A 31 22.99 -9.26 -1.96
CA GLU A 31 22.53 -9.47 -0.61
C GLU A 31 22.92 -8.20 0.14
N ALA A 32 21.98 -7.26 0.23
CA ALA A 32 22.05 -6.22 1.24
C ALA A 32 22.16 -7.02 2.53
N THR A 33 23.39 -7.09 3.05
CA THR A 33 23.77 -7.86 4.22
C THR A 33 22.78 -7.49 5.31
N ALA A 34 21.79 -8.35 5.52
CA ALA A 34 20.83 -8.20 6.58
C ALA A 34 21.62 -8.49 7.86
N VAL A 35 22.28 -7.44 8.37
CA VAL A 35 22.94 -7.46 9.67
C VAL A 35 21.87 -7.87 10.67
N ARG A 36 21.89 -9.15 11.08
CA ARG A 36 21.01 -9.66 12.13
C ARG A 36 21.50 -9.10 13.46
N SER A 37 21.17 -7.83 13.70
CA SER A 37 21.41 -7.17 14.98
C SER A 37 20.34 -7.68 15.96
N GLY A 38 20.69 -8.76 16.66
CA GLY A 38 19.91 -9.25 17.78
C GLY A 38 19.97 -8.25 18.95
N SER A 39 18.83 -8.07 19.61
CA SER A 39 18.65 -7.33 20.87
C SER A 39 18.41 -5.81 20.80
N ALA A 40 17.49 -5.35 19.95
CA ALA A 40 16.71 -4.14 20.26
C ALA A 40 15.42 -4.56 20.97
N ARG A 41 15.42 -4.53 22.30
CA ARG A 41 14.30 -5.02 23.14
C ARG A 41 12.97 -4.28 22.95
N ASP A 42 12.99 -3.10 22.32
CA ASP A 42 11.80 -2.23 22.25
C ASP A 42 11.33 -1.95 20.82
N GLY A 43 11.87 -2.70 19.86
CA GLY A 43 11.47 -2.57 18.46
C GLY A 43 11.87 -1.26 17.76
N ALA A 44 12.71 -0.46 18.42
CA ALA A 44 13.38 0.67 17.80
C ALA A 44 14.26 0.23 16.62
N LEU A 45 14.39 1.11 15.64
CA LEU A 45 15.34 0.91 14.55
C LEU A 45 16.77 1.04 15.08
N SER A 46 17.67 0.22 14.55
CA SER A 46 19.10 0.32 14.85
C SER A 46 19.69 1.64 14.32
N PRO A 47 20.82 2.11 14.88
CA PRO A 47 21.52 3.28 14.35
C PRO A 47 21.89 3.17 12.86
N ASP A 48 22.19 1.95 12.37
CA ASP A 48 22.46 1.71 10.95
C ASP A 48 21.21 1.87 10.08
N GLU A 49 20.07 1.36 10.54
CA GLU A 49 18.78 1.54 9.86
C GLU A 49 18.35 3.01 9.80
N LEU A 50 18.57 3.76 10.90
CA LEU A 50 18.31 5.20 10.92
C LEU A 50 19.23 5.98 9.97
N ARG A 51 20.52 5.61 9.90
CA ARG A 51 21.45 6.19 8.93
C ARG A 51 21.04 5.88 7.49
N ALA A 52 20.62 4.64 7.22
CA ALA A 52 20.12 4.24 5.90
C ALA A 52 18.88 5.05 5.52
N PHE A 53 17.91 5.20 6.43
CA PHE A 53 16.73 6.03 6.20
C PHE A 53 17.09 7.48 5.89
N ALA A 54 17.99 8.08 6.66
CA ALA A 54 18.42 9.47 6.43
C ALA A 54 19.14 9.65 5.08
N ALA A 55 19.97 8.67 4.68
CA ALA A 55 20.74 8.72 3.44
C ALA A 55 19.89 8.44 2.19
N ASP A 56 19.04 7.42 2.26
CA ASP A 56 18.32 6.87 1.11
C ASP A 56 16.86 7.33 1.02
N GLY A 57 16.29 7.86 2.10
CA GLY A 57 14.88 8.29 2.18
C GLY A 57 13.90 7.14 2.48
N PHE A 58 14.40 5.91 2.65
CA PHE A 58 13.62 4.74 3.04
C PHE A 58 14.49 3.75 3.81
N VAL A 59 13.85 2.81 4.52
CA VAL A 59 14.52 1.70 5.21
C VAL A 59 13.64 0.45 5.16
N ILE A 60 14.27 -0.71 5.01
CA ILE A 60 13.60 -2.01 5.06
C ILE A 60 13.86 -2.61 6.44
N ALA A 61 12.85 -2.53 7.32
CA ALA A 61 12.90 -3.12 8.65
C ALA A 61 12.29 -4.53 8.63
N ARG A 62 13.01 -5.51 9.17
CA ARG A 62 12.56 -6.91 9.20
C ARG A 62 11.90 -7.27 10.53
N ASP A 63 10.96 -8.19 10.47
CA ASP A 63 10.29 -8.79 11.64
C ASP A 63 9.62 -7.75 12.55
N VAL A 64 9.21 -6.59 12.00
CA VAL A 64 8.53 -5.51 12.76
C VAL A 64 7.09 -5.82 13.12
N VAL A 65 6.52 -6.83 12.47
CA VAL A 65 5.21 -7.41 12.77
C VAL A 65 5.42 -8.91 12.91
N ALA A 66 4.78 -9.52 13.92
CA ALA A 66 4.87 -10.96 14.11
C ALA A 66 4.35 -11.70 12.87
N ARG A 67 5.10 -12.71 12.42
CA ARG A 67 4.77 -13.47 11.21
C ARG A 67 3.35 -14.06 11.23
N GLY A 68 2.89 -14.55 12.38
CA GLY A 68 1.52 -15.07 12.51
C GLY A 68 0.43 -14.03 12.25
N VAL A 69 0.67 -12.77 12.59
CA VAL A 69 -0.27 -11.66 12.31
C VAL A 69 -0.29 -11.37 10.80
N VAL A 70 0.88 -11.35 10.16
CA VAL A 70 0.99 -11.15 8.70
C VAL A 70 0.34 -12.31 7.93
N ASP A 71 0.60 -13.56 8.35
CA ASP A 71 0.03 -14.75 7.73
C ASP A 71 -1.51 -14.80 7.90
N ALA A 72 -2.04 -14.39 9.05
CA ALA A 72 -3.48 -14.28 9.27
C ALA A 72 -4.12 -13.23 8.36
N LEU A 73 -3.53 -12.02 8.28
CA LEU A 73 -4.01 -10.97 7.39
C LEU A 73 -3.97 -11.42 5.92
N ARG A 74 -2.88 -12.05 5.49
CA ARG A 74 -2.77 -12.62 4.14
C ARG A 74 -3.85 -13.67 3.86
N LEU A 75 -4.13 -14.54 4.82
CA LEU A 75 -5.15 -15.57 4.66
C LEU A 75 -6.52 -14.94 4.41
N GLU A 76 -6.89 -13.92 5.19
CA GLU A 76 -8.16 -13.21 5.01
C GLU A 76 -8.25 -12.54 3.64
N TYR A 77 -7.18 -11.89 3.16
CA TYR A 77 -7.15 -11.36 1.78
C TYR A 77 -7.36 -12.45 0.74
N ASN A 78 -6.68 -13.60 0.88
CA ASN A 78 -6.80 -14.69 -0.08
C ASN A 78 -8.20 -15.31 -0.08
N VAL A 79 -8.84 -15.44 1.09
CA VAL A 79 -10.22 -15.92 1.21
C VAL A 79 -11.18 -14.94 0.54
N ASN A 80 -11.03 -13.65 0.82
CA ASN A 80 -11.88 -12.60 0.22
C ASN A 80 -11.71 -12.55 -1.29
N ALA A 81 -10.45 -12.56 -1.76
CA ALA A 81 -10.09 -12.65 -3.17
C ALA A 81 -10.76 -13.84 -3.87
N PHE A 82 -10.65 -15.02 -3.26
CA PHE A 82 -11.24 -16.24 -3.80
C PHE A 82 -12.76 -16.14 -3.88
N ASN A 83 -13.42 -15.66 -2.82
CA ASN A 83 -14.87 -15.51 -2.80
C ASN A 83 -15.36 -14.50 -3.83
N ALA A 84 -14.64 -13.40 -4.02
CA ALA A 84 -14.96 -12.37 -4.99
C ALA A 84 -14.84 -12.88 -6.44
N LEU A 85 -13.86 -13.74 -6.72
CA LEU A 85 -13.69 -14.41 -8.03
C LEU A 85 -14.65 -15.59 -8.24
N HIS A 86 -15.23 -16.13 -7.17
CA HIS A 86 -16.10 -17.32 -7.21
C HIS A 86 -17.38 -17.14 -6.39
N PRO A 87 -18.29 -16.24 -6.80
CA PRO A 87 -19.50 -15.92 -6.03
C PRO A 87 -20.42 -17.13 -5.80
N ALA A 88 -20.49 -18.06 -6.77
CA ALA A 88 -21.26 -19.29 -6.62
C ALA A 88 -20.68 -20.25 -5.53
N ALA A 89 -19.36 -20.23 -5.34
CA ALA A 89 -18.73 -20.98 -4.25
C ALA A 89 -18.99 -20.31 -2.89
N ALA A 90 -18.95 -18.98 -2.85
CA ALA A 90 -19.26 -18.20 -1.66
C ALA A 90 -20.72 -18.40 -1.20
N ALA A 91 -21.68 -18.43 -2.13
CA ALA A 91 -23.10 -18.66 -1.83
C ALA A 91 -23.35 -20.03 -1.16
N ARG A 92 -22.62 -21.07 -1.58
CA ARG A 92 -22.71 -22.42 -0.97
C ARG A 92 -22.12 -22.45 0.44
N ALA A 93 -21.03 -21.72 0.67
CA ALA A 93 -20.42 -21.63 2.00
C ALA A 93 -21.33 -20.87 3.01
N GLY A 94 -22.05 -19.84 2.55
CA GLY A 94 -23.00 -19.10 3.38
C GLY A 94 -24.34 -19.81 3.62
N GLY A 95 -24.80 -20.62 2.67
CA GLY A 95 -26.06 -21.37 2.77
C GLY A 95 -26.03 -22.50 3.82
N ALA A 96 -24.86 -23.07 4.11
CA ALA A 96 -24.72 -24.15 5.10
C ALA A 96 -24.95 -23.71 6.56
N GLN A 97 -25.05 -22.41 6.84
CA GLN A 97 -25.16 -21.89 8.22
C GLN A 97 -26.56 -21.38 8.60
N ARG A 98 -27.60 -21.57 7.76
CA ARG A 98 -28.94 -20.97 7.98
C ARG A 98 -30.08 -21.92 8.39
N ASP A 99 -29.92 -23.24 8.36
CA ASP A 99 -31.09 -24.15 8.45
C ASP A 99 -31.24 -25.01 9.72
N GLU A 100 -30.52 -24.75 10.81
CA GLU A 100 -30.75 -25.52 12.06
C GLU A 100 -31.82 -24.94 13.00
N ASN A 101 -32.60 -23.92 12.60
CA ASN A 101 -33.56 -23.31 13.55
C ASN A 101 -34.99 -23.03 13.05
N HIS A 102 -35.47 -23.68 11.98
CA HIS A 102 -36.89 -23.61 11.61
C HIS A 102 -37.53 -25.00 11.63
N GLY A 103 -37.99 -25.38 12.81
CA GLY A 103 -38.91 -26.48 12.98
C GLY A 103 -40.28 -26.18 12.36
N HIS A 104 -40.80 -27.16 11.64
CA HIS A 104 -42.21 -27.54 11.51
C HIS A 104 -43.18 -26.54 10.86
N GLY A 105 -43.45 -26.80 9.58
CA GLY A 105 -44.67 -26.36 8.90
C GLY A 105 -44.93 -27.22 7.68
N ALA A 106 -45.67 -28.32 7.86
CA ALA A 106 -46.18 -29.15 6.77
C ALA A 106 -47.21 -28.36 5.94
N GLY A 107 -47.12 -28.44 4.62
CA GLY A 107 -48.08 -27.85 3.70
C GLY A 107 -47.96 -28.48 2.33
N ASP A 108 -48.78 -29.50 2.09
CA ASP A 108 -49.00 -30.15 0.80
C ASP A 108 -49.60 -29.16 -0.22
N GLY A 109 -49.11 -29.20 -1.47
CA GLY A 109 -49.62 -28.36 -2.55
C GLY A 109 -49.14 -28.84 -3.91
N ASP A 110 -49.92 -29.76 -4.50
CA ASP A 110 -49.80 -30.24 -5.88
C ASP A 110 -50.19 -29.12 -6.87
N GLY A 111 -49.44 -28.99 -7.96
CA GLY A 111 -49.73 -28.06 -9.06
C GLY A 111 -48.79 -28.22 -10.24
N GLU A 112 -49.21 -29.05 -11.19
CA GLU A 112 -48.66 -29.22 -12.54
C GLU A 112 -48.80 -27.93 -13.36
N ASP A 113 -47.82 -27.58 -14.21
CA ASP A 113 -48.14 -27.13 -15.58
C ASP A 113 -46.90 -27.14 -16.51
N GLU A 114 -47.14 -27.58 -17.73
CA GLU A 114 -46.20 -27.73 -18.85
C GLU A 114 -46.13 -26.44 -19.67
N GLY A 115 -44.98 -26.14 -20.30
CA GLY A 115 -44.85 -24.91 -21.08
C GLY A 115 -43.62 -24.82 -21.97
N GLU A 116 -43.80 -25.26 -23.20
CA GLU A 116 -42.91 -25.32 -24.36
C GLU A 116 -41.99 -24.11 -24.66
N GLY A 117 -40.77 -24.43 -25.11
CA GLY A 117 -40.21 -24.00 -26.40
C GLY A 117 -39.74 -22.56 -26.58
N SER A 118 -38.41 -22.36 -26.74
CA SER A 118 -37.92 -21.36 -27.71
C SER A 118 -36.51 -21.68 -28.20
N GLU A 119 -36.33 -21.48 -29.51
CA GLU A 119 -35.14 -21.76 -30.31
C GLU A 119 -33.97 -20.81 -29.99
N ALA A 120 -32.77 -21.37 -29.90
CA ALA A 120 -31.53 -20.65 -29.64
C ALA A 120 -31.02 -19.94 -30.91
N ALA A 121 -31.09 -18.61 -30.91
CA ALA A 121 -30.34 -17.76 -31.84
C ALA A 121 -28.93 -17.54 -31.30
N VAL A 122 -27.92 -18.06 -32.01
CA VAL A 122 -26.49 -17.84 -31.72
C VAL A 122 -26.11 -16.48 -32.31
N GLY A 123 -26.15 -15.44 -31.48
CA GLY A 123 -25.59 -14.13 -31.77
C GLY A 123 -24.19 -14.04 -31.16
N ASP A 124 -23.20 -13.68 -31.98
CA ASP A 124 -21.83 -13.42 -31.52
C ASP A 124 -21.81 -12.16 -30.64
N ASP A 125 -21.77 -12.37 -29.33
CA ASP A 125 -21.95 -11.35 -28.30
C ASP A 125 -20.60 -10.74 -27.86
N GLU A 126 -20.20 -9.65 -28.52
CA GLU A 126 -19.07 -8.81 -28.08
C GLU A 126 -19.42 -7.89 -26.89
N SER A 127 -20.68 -7.87 -26.40
CA SER A 127 -21.08 -7.02 -25.27
C SER A 127 -20.62 -7.56 -23.91
N ASN A 128 -20.41 -8.88 -23.81
CA ASN A 128 -20.07 -9.56 -22.55
C ASN A 128 -18.67 -9.23 -21.99
N ARG A 129 -17.79 -8.61 -22.77
CA ARG A 129 -16.41 -8.31 -22.33
C ARG A 129 -16.29 -7.05 -21.48
N SER A 130 -17.26 -6.15 -21.58
CA SER A 130 -17.31 -4.91 -20.78
C SER A 130 -17.80 -5.22 -19.36
N ASP A 131 -18.74 -6.16 -19.25
CA ASP A 131 -19.34 -6.60 -17.98
C ASP A 131 -18.35 -7.36 -17.09
N GLU A 132 -17.41 -8.12 -17.68
CA GLU A 132 -16.35 -8.81 -16.93
C GLU A 132 -15.35 -7.84 -16.27
N VAL A 133 -15.03 -6.71 -16.92
CA VAL A 133 -14.08 -5.72 -16.37
C VAL A 133 -14.73 -4.97 -15.20
N GLU A 134 -16.00 -4.61 -15.32
CA GLU A 134 -16.77 -3.95 -14.26
C GLU A 134 -17.00 -4.90 -13.06
N ALA A 135 -17.29 -6.17 -13.31
CA ALA A 135 -17.43 -7.18 -12.25
C ALA A 135 -16.12 -7.38 -11.44
N VAL A 136 -14.95 -7.30 -12.09
CA VAL A 136 -13.65 -7.37 -11.40
C VAL A 136 -13.38 -6.13 -10.55
N GLU A 137 -13.73 -4.92 -11.01
CA GLU A 137 -13.60 -3.70 -10.20
C GLU A 137 -14.54 -3.70 -8.98
N VAL A 138 -15.81 -4.09 -9.15
CA VAL A 138 -16.76 -4.19 -8.04
C VAL A 138 -16.32 -5.25 -7.02
N ALA A 139 -15.82 -6.40 -7.49
CA ALA A 139 -15.25 -7.45 -6.65
C ALA A 139 -14.04 -6.99 -5.84
N THR A 140 -13.24 -6.03 -6.33
CA THR A 140 -12.11 -5.51 -5.56
C THR A 140 -12.51 -4.66 -4.36
N ALA A 141 -13.62 -3.92 -4.42
CA ALA A 141 -14.06 -3.09 -3.28
C ALA A 141 -14.44 -3.93 -2.04
N ASP A 142 -15.04 -5.10 -2.24
CA ASP A 142 -15.48 -6.00 -1.16
C ASP A 142 -14.33 -6.78 -0.47
N ILE A 143 -13.16 -6.86 -1.11
CA ILE A 143 -12.01 -7.58 -0.55
C ILE A 143 -11.42 -6.86 0.66
N HIS A 144 -11.57 -5.54 0.74
CA HIS A 144 -10.73 -4.68 1.56
C HIS A 144 -11.25 -4.36 2.97
N ASP A 145 -12.52 -4.64 3.27
CA ASP A 145 -13.16 -4.07 4.46
C ASP A 145 -14.20 -4.95 5.15
N ASN A 146 -13.93 -6.26 5.28
CA ASN A 146 -14.69 -7.10 6.21
C ASN A 146 -14.13 -7.01 7.65
N GLU A 147 -14.92 -7.43 8.64
CA GLU A 147 -14.54 -7.28 10.06
C GLU A 147 -13.26 -8.03 10.43
N ARG A 148 -13.03 -9.21 9.85
CA ARG A 148 -11.80 -9.99 10.08
C ARG A 148 -10.56 -9.29 9.52
N THR A 149 -10.69 -8.68 8.34
CA THR A 149 -9.62 -7.91 7.70
C THR A 149 -9.32 -6.66 8.54
N ARG A 150 -10.35 -5.99 9.06
CA ARG A 150 -10.18 -4.85 9.98
C ARG A 150 -9.48 -5.28 11.27
N GLU A 151 -9.89 -6.40 11.88
CA GLU A 151 -9.25 -6.94 13.09
C GLU A 151 -7.78 -7.29 12.85
N ALA A 152 -7.47 -7.97 11.74
CA ALA A 152 -6.10 -8.29 11.36
C ALA A 152 -5.26 -7.02 11.09
N LYS A 153 -5.82 -6.00 10.41
CA LYS A 153 -5.18 -4.68 10.24
C LYS A 153 -4.92 -3.99 11.58
N ARG A 154 -5.87 -4.04 12.53
CA ARG A 154 -5.68 -3.52 13.89
C ARG A 154 -4.55 -4.25 14.62
N ALA A 155 -4.45 -5.57 14.47
CA ALA A 155 -3.36 -6.35 15.06
C ALA A 155 -1.99 -5.93 14.49
N VAL A 156 -1.91 -5.65 13.18
CA VAL A 156 -0.70 -5.11 12.55
C VAL A 156 -0.34 -3.74 13.14
N THR A 157 -1.28 -2.80 13.19
CA THR A 157 -1.02 -1.43 13.70
C THR A 157 -0.85 -1.37 15.22
N ALA A 158 -1.28 -2.40 15.96
CA ALA A 158 -1.02 -2.59 17.37
C ALA A 158 0.36 -3.20 17.67
N SER A 159 1.12 -3.66 16.66
CA SER A 159 2.45 -4.22 16.87
C SER A 159 3.36 -3.22 17.58
N ALA A 160 3.79 -3.55 18.81
CA ALA A 160 4.70 -2.73 19.61
C ALA A 160 6.01 -2.47 18.86
N ARG A 161 6.52 -3.47 18.13
CA ARG A 161 7.76 -3.34 17.36
C ARG A 161 7.60 -2.44 16.14
N LEU A 162 6.46 -2.51 15.45
CA LEU A 162 6.16 -1.59 14.35
C LEU A 162 6.09 -0.15 14.85
N ARG A 163 5.40 0.06 15.98
CA ARG A 163 5.30 1.37 16.63
C ARG A 163 6.64 1.91 17.10
N GLY A 164 7.48 1.07 17.70
CA GLY A 164 8.85 1.44 18.08
C GLY A 164 9.70 1.85 16.88
N ALA A 165 9.57 1.14 15.76
CA ALA A 165 10.28 1.47 14.53
C ALA A 165 9.81 2.81 13.95
N ILE A 166 8.50 3.05 13.91
CA ILE A 166 7.91 4.33 13.47
C ILE A 166 8.32 5.48 14.39
N GLY A 167 8.26 5.27 15.71
CA GLY A 167 8.69 6.26 16.69
C GLY A 167 10.16 6.65 16.49
N SER A 168 11.03 5.68 16.21
CA SER A 168 12.45 5.95 15.92
C SER A 168 12.67 6.89 14.73
N LEU A 169 11.74 6.92 13.76
CA LEU A 169 11.83 7.78 12.57
C LEU A 169 11.22 9.17 12.81
N LEU A 170 10.13 9.23 13.57
CA LEU A 170 9.38 10.47 13.79
C LEU A 170 9.94 11.30 14.95
N GLU A 171 10.65 10.65 15.88
CA GLU A 171 10.93 11.22 17.20
C GLU A 171 12.38 11.04 17.65
N PRO A 172 13.37 11.58 16.91
CA PRO A 172 14.68 11.78 17.52
C PRO A 172 14.61 12.77 18.70
N ASP A 173 13.69 13.76 18.66
CA ASP A 173 13.64 14.87 19.64
C ASP A 173 12.23 15.29 20.16
N ASN A 174 11.14 14.65 19.72
CA ASN A 174 9.75 15.18 19.87
C ASN A 174 8.87 14.51 20.95
N GLY A 175 9.42 13.65 21.82
CA GLY A 175 8.62 12.84 22.77
C GLY A 175 8.11 11.55 22.15
N PRO A 176 7.24 10.75 22.81
CA PRO A 176 6.77 9.46 22.30
C PRO A 176 5.54 9.53 21.36
N PHE A 177 5.50 8.64 20.36
CA PHE A 177 4.47 8.66 19.31
C PHE A 177 3.23 7.96 19.84
N VAL A 178 2.28 8.76 20.34
CA VAL A 178 1.06 8.24 20.96
C VAL A 178 -0.14 8.26 20.01
N ALA A 179 0.02 8.75 18.78
CA ALA A 179 -1.11 8.85 17.86
C ALA A 179 -1.59 7.46 17.39
N PRO A 180 -2.91 7.23 17.29
CA PRO A 180 -3.41 6.04 16.63
C PRO A 180 -2.99 6.08 15.15
N LEU A 181 -2.43 4.97 14.66
CA LEU A 181 -2.19 4.83 13.23
C LEU A 181 -3.54 4.74 12.52
N PRO A 182 -3.75 5.49 11.43
CA PRO A 182 -4.96 5.35 10.64
C PRO A 182 -5.08 3.94 10.08
N PRO A 183 -6.30 3.49 9.69
CA PRO A 183 -6.44 2.25 8.96
C PRO A 183 -5.54 2.30 7.71
N GLY A 184 -4.72 1.27 7.54
CA GLY A 184 -3.84 1.16 6.38
C GLY A 184 -4.62 1.06 5.08
N GLN A 185 -4.01 1.53 4.00
CA GLN A 185 -4.47 1.27 2.64
C GLN A 185 -3.83 -0.02 2.12
N ASP A 186 -4.54 -0.68 1.22
CA ASP A 186 -4.12 -1.96 0.66
C ASP A 186 -3.62 -1.74 -0.75
N ALA A 187 -2.44 -2.26 -1.06
CA ALA A 187 -1.87 -2.23 -2.40
C ALA A 187 -1.73 -3.67 -2.90
N LEU A 188 -2.84 -4.25 -3.36
CA LEU A 188 -2.85 -5.60 -3.94
C LEU A 188 -2.48 -5.52 -5.42
N ASN A 189 -1.57 -6.39 -5.85
CA ASN A 189 -1.25 -6.55 -7.25
C ASN A 189 -1.62 -7.96 -7.70
N TRP A 190 -2.53 -8.05 -8.66
CA TRP A 190 -2.96 -9.34 -9.20
C TRP A 190 -1.90 -9.90 -10.16
N PRO A 191 -1.64 -11.21 -10.13
CA PRO A 191 -0.72 -11.82 -11.07
C PRO A 191 -1.22 -11.61 -12.50
N ARG A 192 -0.48 -10.82 -13.28
CA ARG A 192 -0.68 -10.75 -14.73
C ARG A 192 -0.05 -12.00 -15.35
N GLN A 193 -0.85 -13.03 -15.60
CA GLN A 193 -0.35 -14.24 -16.25
C GLN A 193 0.31 -13.89 -17.60
N GLY A 194 1.58 -14.25 -17.76
CA GLY A 194 2.31 -14.16 -19.04
C GLY A 194 2.80 -12.77 -19.45
N ALA A 195 2.55 -11.71 -18.68
CA ALA A 195 3.02 -10.37 -19.03
C ALA A 195 4.49 -10.17 -18.59
N PRO A 196 5.39 -9.66 -19.46
CA PRO A 196 6.74 -9.31 -19.04
C PRO A 196 6.71 -8.17 -18.02
N PRO A 197 7.74 -8.04 -17.16
CA PRO A 197 7.88 -6.89 -16.28
C PRO A 197 7.90 -5.61 -17.10
N VAL A 198 6.91 -4.73 -16.89
CA VAL A 198 6.85 -3.44 -17.57
C VAL A 198 7.58 -2.43 -16.70
N ALA A 199 8.66 -1.86 -17.21
CA ALA A 199 9.30 -0.71 -16.57
C ALA A 199 8.24 0.38 -16.37
N ARG A 200 8.08 0.87 -15.14
CA ARG A 200 7.15 1.95 -14.83
C ARG A 200 7.56 3.19 -15.63
N PRO A 201 6.66 3.81 -16.42
CA PRO A 201 6.96 5.07 -17.09
C PRO A 201 7.25 6.16 -16.04
N PHE A 202 8.04 7.17 -16.41
CA PHE A 202 8.52 8.20 -15.48
C PHE A 202 7.38 8.92 -14.76
N GLU A 203 6.25 9.10 -15.44
CA GLU A 203 5.03 9.76 -14.98
C GLU A 203 4.32 9.02 -13.85
N GLN A 204 4.65 7.74 -13.61
CA GLN A 204 4.09 6.96 -12.49
C GLN A 204 4.89 7.15 -11.19
N TRP A 205 6.08 7.75 -11.24
CA TRP A 205 6.85 8.10 -10.05
C TRP A 205 6.25 9.35 -9.40
N HIS A 206 5.92 9.25 -8.12
CA HIS A 206 5.35 10.35 -7.36
C HIS A 206 5.92 10.35 -5.94
N VAL A 207 5.66 11.44 -5.22
CA VAL A 207 5.92 11.54 -3.78
C VAL A 207 4.57 11.52 -3.09
N ASP A 208 4.40 10.60 -2.13
CA ASP A 208 3.16 10.52 -1.38
C ASP A 208 2.89 11.80 -0.60
N GLY A 209 1.62 12.21 -0.61
CA GLY A 209 1.18 13.46 0.02
C GLY A 209 1.46 14.71 -0.82
N MET A 210 2.15 14.60 -1.97
CA MET A 210 2.18 15.67 -2.96
C MET A 210 0.72 15.99 -3.36
N HIS A 211 0.36 17.28 -3.37
CA HIS A 211 -1.00 17.80 -3.60
C HIS A 211 -1.97 17.83 -2.40
N ARG A 212 -1.57 17.42 -1.19
CA ARG A 212 -2.38 17.72 0.00
C ARG A 212 -2.16 19.18 0.41
N THR A 213 -3.25 19.94 0.57
CA THR A 213 -3.26 21.37 0.97
C THR A 213 -2.86 21.62 2.42
N ALA A 214 -2.40 20.58 3.14
CA ALA A 214 -2.12 20.62 4.56
C ALA A 214 -0.73 21.20 4.87
N THR A 215 -0.60 21.72 6.10
CA THR A 215 0.60 22.34 6.70
C THR A 215 1.87 21.46 6.68
N TYR A 216 1.73 20.17 6.38
CA TYR A 216 2.83 19.21 6.30
C TYR A 216 2.81 18.53 4.94
N PRO A 217 3.80 18.80 4.06
CA PRO A 217 3.78 18.32 2.68
C PRO A 217 4.20 16.86 2.53
N PHE A 218 4.49 16.15 3.62
CA PHE A 218 4.97 14.77 3.60
C PHE A 218 4.24 13.90 4.62
N ALA A 219 4.05 12.65 4.23
CA ALA A 219 3.60 11.57 5.10
C ALA A 219 4.71 10.52 5.21
N LEU A 220 4.85 9.89 6.36
CA LEU A 220 5.63 8.66 6.48
C LEU A 220 4.77 7.51 5.94
N LEU A 221 5.15 6.96 4.78
CA LEU A 221 4.54 5.73 4.28
C LEU A 221 5.19 4.52 4.97
N VAL A 222 4.34 3.61 5.47
CA VAL A 222 4.77 2.33 6.04
C VAL A 222 4.07 1.22 5.28
N ALA A 223 4.84 0.44 4.52
CA ALA A 223 4.33 -0.71 3.77
C ALA A 223 4.69 -2.02 4.48
N ILE A 224 3.72 -2.90 4.66
CA ILE A 224 3.91 -4.25 5.19
C ILE A 224 3.73 -5.25 4.05
N ALA A 225 4.79 -6.00 3.74
CA ALA A 225 4.72 -7.04 2.73
C ALA A 225 3.88 -8.22 3.22
N LEU A 226 2.79 -8.51 2.50
CA LEU A 226 1.94 -9.68 2.76
C LEU A 226 2.43 -10.92 2.00
N SER A 227 3.19 -10.73 0.92
CA SER A 227 3.82 -11.79 0.14
C SER A 227 5.34 -11.61 0.11
N ASP A 228 6.04 -12.60 -0.43
CA ASP A 228 7.46 -12.43 -0.73
C ASP A 228 7.65 -11.33 -1.79
N GLN A 229 8.63 -10.46 -1.56
CA GLN A 229 8.95 -9.29 -2.41
C GLN A 229 10.34 -9.43 -3.06
N THR A 230 10.91 -10.64 -3.09
CA THR A 230 12.24 -10.89 -3.65
C THR A 230 12.31 -10.83 -5.17
N ARG A 231 11.18 -11.02 -5.86
CA ARG A 231 11.15 -11.04 -7.32
C ARG A 231 10.79 -9.67 -7.90
N PRO A 232 11.37 -9.26 -9.05
CA PRO A 232 11.08 -7.96 -9.65
C PRO A 232 9.61 -7.81 -10.13
N ASP A 233 8.88 -8.90 -10.30
CA ASP A 233 7.54 -8.95 -10.90
C ASP A 233 6.40 -9.21 -9.89
N CYS A 234 6.68 -9.21 -8.58
CA CYS A 234 5.67 -9.53 -7.55
C CYS A 234 4.97 -8.30 -6.94
N GLY A 235 4.91 -7.19 -7.68
CA GLY A 235 4.21 -5.97 -7.25
C GLY A 235 4.95 -5.14 -6.20
N ASN A 236 6.27 -5.23 -6.18
CA ASN A 236 7.10 -4.54 -5.20
C ASN A 236 6.86 -3.03 -5.17
N LEU A 237 6.95 -2.46 -3.98
CA LEU A 237 7.12 -1.02 -3.83
C LEU A 237 8.51 -0.64 -4.35
N HIS A 238 8.56 0.34 -5.25
CA HIS A 238 9.81 0.88 -5.78
C HIS A 238 10.07 2.25 -5.15
N ALA A 239 11.29 2.44 -4.65
CA ALA A 239 11.76 3.71 -4.12
C ALA A 239 13.09 4.09 -4.79
N SER A 240 13.26 5.38 -5.04
CA SER A 240 14.51 5.93 -5.58
C SER A 240 15.39 6.40 -4.43
N ARG A 241 16.62 5.86 -4.34
CA ARG A 241 17.56 6.21 -3.25
C ARG A 241 17.92 7.70 -3.32
N GLY A 242 17.79 8.40 -2.20
CA GLY A 242 18.17 9.80 -2.05
C GLY A 242 17.24 10.79 -2.77
N SER A 243 16.10 10.35 -3.31
CA SER A 243 15.19 11.24 -4.02
C SER A 243 14.50 12.27 -3.12
N HIS A 244 14.58 12.13 -1.80
CA HIS A 244 14.04 13.08 -0.83
C HIS A 244 14.91 14.33 -0.64
N TRP A 245 16.18 14.31 -1.04
CA TRP A 245 17.12 15.42 -0.80
C TRP A 245 16.69 16.75 -1.43
N PRO A 246 16.27 16.81 -2.71
CA PRO A 246 15.85 18.08 -3.31
C PRO A 246 14.69 18.73 -2.56
N ILE A 247 13.67 17.94 -2.19
CA ILE A 247 12.49 18.41 -1.46
C ILE A 247 12.87 18.85 -0.04
N THR A 248 13.71 18.05 0.64
CA THR A 248 14.19 18.37 1.99
C THR A 248 14.96 19.69 2.02
N ASN A 249 15.81 19.93 1.03
CA ASN A 249 16.57 21.18 0.91
C ASN A 249 15.66 22.37 0.60
N ALA A 250 14.70 22.21 -0.30
CA ALA A 250 13.70 23.25 -0.59
C ALA A 250 12.89 23.63 0.66
N ILE A 251 12.41 22.64 1.43
CA ILE A 251 11.68 22.86 2.69
C ILE A 251 12.54 23.60 3.71
N ARG A 252 13.83 23.22 3.85
CA ARG A 252 14.77 23.91 4.76
C ARG A 252 14.97 25.37 4.35
N GLN A 253 15.14 25.65 3.06
CA GLN A 253 15.27 27.01 2.54
C GLN A 253 14.00 27.83 2.79
N MET A 254 12.82 27.25 2.54
CA MET A 254 11.54 27.90 2.82
C MET A 254 11.39 28.23 4.31
N ARG A 255 11.71 27.28 5.22
CA ARG A 255 11.66 27.52 6.66
C ARG A 255 12.62 28.62 7.10
N ALA A 256 13.85 28.63 6.57
CA ALA A 256 14.82 29.67 6.87
C ALA A 256 14.33 31.06 6.40
N ALA A 257 13.70 31.14 5.23
CA ALA A 257 13.14 32.39 4.70
C ALA A 257 11.91 32.90 5.47
N HIS A 258 11.16 32.01 6.13
CA HIS A 258 9.97 32.34 6.92
C HIS A 258 10.23 32.36 8.44
N ALA A 259 11.46 32.12 8.88
CA ALA A 259 11.81 32.21 10.29
C ALA A 259 11.64 33.66 10.76
N PRO A 260 10.98 33.92 11.91
CA PRO A 260 10.80 35.28 12.39
C PRO A 260 12.17 35.93 12.63
N PRO A 261 12.36 37.20 12.21
CA PRO A 261 13.61 37.91 12.45
C PRO A 261 13.85 38.03 13.96
N GLY A 262 14.86 37.32 14.47
CA GLY A 262 15.22 37.30 15.89
C GLY A 262 15.59 35.94 16.48
N LEU A 263 15.32 34.83 15.77
CA LEU A 263 15.65 33.45 16.21
C LEU A 263 16.88 32.83 15.53
N ALA A 264 17.53 33.56 14.61
CA ALA A 264 18.68 33.07 13.84
C ALA A 264 20.02 33.55 14.45
N ALA A 265 20.29 33.24 15.72
CA ALA A 265 21.64 33.28 16.32
C ALA A 265 21.59 32.69 17.73
N GLY A 266 21.95 31.42 17.85
CA GLY A 266 22.17 30.71 19.11
C GLY A 266 22.96 29.45 18.84
#